data_AF-A0A7Y3JRM5-F1
#
_entry.id   AF-A0A7Y3JRM5-F1
#
_cell.length_a   1.000
_cell.length_b   1.000
_cell.length_c   1.000
_cell.angle_alpha   90.00
_cell.angle_beta   90.00
_cell.angle_gamma   90.00
#
_symmetry.space_group_name_H-M   'P 1'
#
loop_
_entity.id
_entity.type
_entity.pdbx_description
1 polymer ?
#
loop_
_entity_poly.entity_id
_entity_poly.type
_entity_poly.pdbx_seq_one_letter_code
_entity_poly.pdbx_strand_id
1 'polypeptide(L)'
;MGSRAESSGLTLTAQDAALIRGMVLRGDRHHDIAAFFGVNQGRIAEIKDGIRFADVAPADHEELPPKGPYLAPKVAWMENRLR
;
A
#
# COMPACT_ATOMS: atom_id res chain seq x y z
N MET A 1 10.29 -28.42 -13.00
CA MET A 1 9.13 -27.51 -12.89
C MET A 1 9.02 -27.09 -11.44
N GLY A 2 9.27 -25.82 -11.10
CA GLY A 2 9.11 -25.32 -9.73
C GLY A 2 7.64 -25.10 -9.42
N SER A 3 7.16 -25.59 -8.27
CA SER A 3 5.84 -25.25 -7.75
C SER A 3 5.80 -23.74 -7.46
N ARG A 4 4.66 -23.11 -7.76
CA ARG A 4 4.43 -21.72 -7.33
C ARG A 4 4.35 -21.68 -5.81
N ALA A 5 4.86 -20.61 -5.21
CA ALA A 5 4.63 -20.33 -3.81
C ALA A 5 3.12 -20.15 -3.55
N GLU A 6 2.69 -20.51 -2.34
CA GLU A 6 1.32 -20.28 -1.86
C GLU A 6 0.94 -18.79 -1.98
N SER A 7 -0.32 -18.53 -2.28
CA SER A 7 -0.82 -17.15 -2.33
C SER A 7 -0.75 -16.54 -0.93
N SER A 8 -0.33 -15.29 -0.81
CA SER A 8 -0.19 -14.63 0.50
C SER A 8 -1.53 -14.37 1.22
N GLY A 9 -2.67 -14.59 0.56
CA GLY A 9 -4.01 -14.28 1.09
C GLY A 9 -4.32 -12.78 1.24
N LEU A 10 -3.33 -11.91 1.03
CA LEU A 10 -3.48 -10.46 1.17
C LEU A 10 -4.30 -9.88 0.02
N THR A 11 -5.43 -9.27 0.35
CA THR A 11 -6.28 -8.55 -0.59
C THR A 11 -6.29 -7.07 -0.23
N LEU A 12 -5.98 -6.21 -1.22
CA LEU A 12 -6.08 -4.76 -1.03
C LEU A 12 -7.53 -4.32 -1.09
N THR A 13 -7.87 -3.38 -0.21
CA THR A 13 -9.18 -2.71 -0.16
C THR A 13 -9.17 -1.38 -0.90
N ALA A 14 -10.33 -0.75 -1.06
CA ALA A 14 -10.42 0.61 -1.57
C ALA A 14 -9.67 1.60 -0.65
N GLN A 15 -9.76 1.44 0.66
CA GLN A 15 -9.01 2.28 1.61
C GLN A 15 -7.50 2.10 1.45
N ASP A 16 -7.03 0.87 1.21
CA ASP A 16 -5.61 0.64 0.92
C ASP A 16 -5.17 1.34 -0.36
N ALA A 17 -6.00 1.31 -1.40
CA ALA A 17 -5.71 2.00 -2.64
C ALA A 17 -5.65 3.53 -2.46
N ALA A 18 -6.53 4.12 -1.63
CA ALA A 18 -6.49 5.54 -1.30
C ALA A 18 -5.17 5.91 -0.60
N LEU A 19 -4.75 5.13 0.40
CA LEU A 19 -3.48 5.32 1.10
C LEU A 19 -2.29 5.16 0.15
N ILE A 20 -2.26 4.11 -0.68
CA ILE A 20 -1.21 3.88 -1.67
C ILE A 20 -1.09 5.06 -2.62
N ARG A 21 -2.21 5.55 -3.17
CA ARG A 21 -2.21 6.72 -4.07
C ARG A 21 -1.67 7.96 -3.37
N GLY A 22 -2.10 8.23 -2.13
CA GLY A 22 -1.57 9.36 -1.36
C GLY A 22 -0.06 9.25 -1.09
N MET A 23 0.43 8.06 -0.73
CA MET A 23 1.87 7.81 -0.54
C MET A 23 2.67 7.99 -1.85
N VAL A 24 2.14 7.52 -2.98
CA VAL A 24 2.75 7.73 -4.31
C VAL A 24 2.80 9.22 -4.66
N LEU A 25 1.71 9.97 -4.45
CA LEU A 25 1.65 11.42 -4.71
C LEU A 25 2.61 12.21 -3.81
N ARG A 26 2.82 11.76 -2.56
CA ARG A 26 3.82 12.33 -1.64
C ARG A 26 5.27 12.05 -2.07
N GLY A 27 5.47 11.18 -3.07
CA GLY A 27 6.78 10.83 -3.63
C GLY A 27 7.47 9.68 -2.87
N ASP A 28 6.71 8.83 -2.20
CA ASP A 28 7.27 7.67 -1.50
C ASP A 28 7.67 6.58 -2.48
N ARG A 29 8.73 5.83 -2.16
CA ARG A 29 9.28 4.82 -3.06
C ARG A 29 8.36 3.61 -3.15
N HIS A 30 8.06 3.16 -4.37
CA HIS A 30 7.12 2.05 -4.58
C HIS A 30 7.50 0.77 -3.84
N HIS A 31 8.80 0.45 -3.71
CA HIS A 31 9.22 -0.75 -2.99
C HIS A 31 9.00 -0.64 -1.49
N ASP A 32 9.14 0.55 -0.90
CA ASP A 32 8.85 0.76 0.53
C ASP A 32 7.33 0.68 0.77
N ILE A 33 6.52 1.27 -0.12
CA ILE A 33 5.06 1.15 -0.08
C ILE A 33 4.67 -0.33 -0.19
N ALA A 34 5.23 -1.06 -1.16
CA ALA A 34 4.95 -2.47 -1.36
C ALA A 34 5.25 -3.31 -0.11
N ALA A 35 6.40 -3.07 0.54
CA ALA A 35 6.77 -3.72 1.79
C ALA A 35 5.79 -3.40 2.93
N PHE A 36 5.38 -2.13 3.06
CA PHE A 36 4.40 -1.70 4.08
C PHE A 36 3.07 -2.44 3.96
N PHE A 37 2.58 -2.65 2.73
CA PHE A 37 1.33 -3.35 2.45
C PHE A 37 1.48 -4.88 2.31
N GLY A 38 2.70 -5.42 2.31
CA GLY A 38 2.96 -6.85 2.09
C GLY A 38 2.60 -7.34 0.69
N VAL A 39 2.69 -6.47 -0.33
CA VAL A 39 2.33 -6.79 -1.72
C VAL A 39 3.52 -6.68 -2.66
N ASN A 40 3.37 -7.15 -3.90
CA ASN A 40 4.38 -6.96 -4.95
C ASN A 40 4.40 -5.49 -5.42
N GLN A 41 5.58 -4.94 -5.72
CA GLN A 41 5.76 -3.60 -6.29
C GLN A 41 4.94 -3.36 -7.56
N GLY A 42 4.72 -4.39 -8.39
CA GLY A 42 3.83 -4.31 -9.56
C GLY A 42 2.38 -3.94 -9.19
N ARG A 43 1.89 -4.35 -8.02
CA ARG A 43 0.57 -3.97 -7.53
C ARG A 43 0.49 -2.48 -7.20
N ILE A 44 1.58 -1.88 -6.72
CA ILE A 44 1.66 -0.45 -6.47
C ILE A 44 1.60 0.32 -7.80
N ALA A 45 2.29 -0.17 -8.83
CA ALA A 45 2.22 0.42 -10.17
C ALA A 45 0.80 0.35 -10.77
N GLU A 46 0.13 -0.80 -10.68
CA GLU A 46 -1.26 -0.97 -11.14
C GLU A 46 -2.24 0.02 -10.48
N ILE A 47 -2.05 0.33 -9.18
CA ILE A 47 -2.89 1.30 -8.46
C ILE A 47 -2.53 2.74 -8.87
N LYS A 48 -1.23 3.06 -8.97
CA LYS A 48 -0.75 4.36 -9.44
C LYS A 48 -1.32 4.69 -10.83
N ASP A 49 -1.27 3.73 -11.75
CA ASP A 49 -1.69 3.92 -13.14
C ASP A 49 -3.21 3.77 -13.32
N GLY A 50 -3.96 3.52 -12.24
CA GLY A 50 -5.41 3.43 -12.27
C GLY A 50 -5.98 2.15 -12.89
N ILE A 51 -5.15 1.13 -13.12
CA ILE A 51 -5.58 -0.19 -13.60
C ILE A 51 -6.46 -0.89 -12.55
N ARG A 52 -6.17 -0.65 -11.27
CA ARG A 52 -6.97 -1.10 -10.13
C ARG A 52 -7.45 0.09 -9.31
N PHE A 53 -8.68 0.01 -8.81
CA PHE A 53 -9.29 1.06 -7.98
C PHE A 53 -9.24 2.43 -8.67
N ALA A 54 -9.66 2.48 -9.94
CA ALA A 54 -9.60 3.68 -10.77
C ALA A 54 -10.34 4.87 -10.15
N ASP A 55 -11.51 4.60 -9.56
CA ASP A 55 -12.41 5.63 -8.98
C ASP A 55 -12.06 6.02 -7.53
N VAL A 56 -11.00 5.44 -6.97
CA VAL A 56 -10.59 5.73 -5.59
C VAL A 56 -9.69 6.96 -5.57
N ALA A 57 -10.14 8.00 -4.89
CA ALA A 57 -9.34 9.20 -4.64
C ALA A 57 -8.15 8.89 -3.70
N PRO A 58 -7.02 9.60 -3.83
CA PRO A 58 -5.93 9.51 -2.86
C PRO A 58 -6.39 9.97 -1.47
N ALA A 59 -5.88 9.31 -0.43
CA ALA A 59 -6.08 9.75 0.95
C ALA A 59 -5.32 11.06 1.21
N ASP A 60 -5.83 11.87 2.14
CA ASP A 60 -5.23 13.14 2.52
C ASP A 60 -3.91 12.92 3.27
N HIS A 61 -3.01 13.92 3.23
CA HIS A 61 -1.68 13.80 3.82
C HIS A 61 -1.70 13.44 5.32
N GLU A 62 -2.73 13.90 6.04
CA GLU A 62 -2.96 13.66 7.47
C GLU A 62 -3.39 12.22 7.77
N GLU A 63 -3.93 11.52 6.77
CA GLU A 63 -4.37 10.12 6.90
C GLU A 63 -3.26 9.12 6.59
N LEU A 64 -2.19 9.57 5.94
CA LEU A 64 -1.08 8.72 5.53
C LEU A 64 -0.22 8.31 6.73
N PRO A 65 0.44 7.13 6.67
CA PRO A 65 1.51 6.85 7.61
C PRO A 65 2.63 7.91 7.51
N PRO A 66 3.41 8.14 8.59
CA PRO A 66 4.60 9.00 8.53
C PRO A 66 5.50 8.59 7.38
N LYS A 67 6.11 9.56 6.69
CA LYS A 67 7.02 9.27 5.58
C LYS A 67 8.13 8.32 6.04
N GLY A 68 8.37 7.29 5.23
CA GLY A 68 9.26 6.18 5.57
C GLY A 68 10.72 6.56 5.88
N PRO A 69 11.56 5.56 6.22
CA PRO A 69 11.40 4.15 5.84
C PRO A 69 10.27 3.42 6.60
N TYR A 70 9.41 2.71 5.87
CA TYR A 70 8.28 1.95 6.42
C TYR A 70 8.75 0.64 7.07
N LEU A 71 9.38 0.75 8.25
CA LEU A 71 9.99 -0.39 8.94
C LEU A 71 8.98 -1.37 9.56
N ALA A 72 7.75 -0.92 9.77
CA ALA A 72 6.66 -1.72 10.32
C ALA A 72 5.55 -1.93 9.27
N PRO A 73 4.88 -3.09 9.25
CA PRO A 73 3.78 -3.32 8.32
C PRO A 73 2.56 -2.46 8.65
N LYS A 74 1.66 -2.29 7.66
CA LYS A 74 0.40 -1.53 7.79
C LYS A 74 -0.40 -1.90 9.04
N VAL A 75 -0.48 -3.20 9.36
CA VAL A 75 -1.25 -3.70 10.51
C VAL A 75 -0.76 -3.06 11.82
N ALA A 76 0.56 -3.04 12.06
CA ALA A 76 1.14 -2.45 13.26
C ALA A 76 0.89 -0.93 13.33
N TRP A 77 0.89 -0.25 12.19
CA TRP A 77 0.56 1.17 12.13
C TRP A 77 -0.93 1.44 12.44
N MET A 78 -1.84 0.61 11.91
CA MET A 78 -3.27 0.74 12.16
C MET A 78 -3.62 0.53 13.64
N GLU A 79 -3.02 -0.46 14.29
CA GLU A 79 -3.22 -0.73 15.73
C GLU A 79 -2.85 0.47 16.61
N ASN A 80 -1.78 1.19 16.24
CA ASN A 80 -1.34 2.38 16.98
C ASN A 80 -2.26 3.59 16.78
N ARG A 81 -3.05 3.65 15.70
CA ARG A 81 -4.02 4.74 15.47
C ARG A 81 -5.32 4.60 16.26
N LEU A 82 -5.61 3.41 16.79
CA LEU A 82 -6.82 3.13 17.57
C LEU A 82 -6.62 3.31 19.08
N ARG A 83 -5.42 3.72 19.50
CA ARG A 83 -5.07 4.04 20.89
C ARG A 83 -5.08 5.55 21.10
#